data_AF-A0A3M1FPL5-F1
#
_entry.id   AF-A0A3M1FPL5-F1
#
_cell.length_a   1.000
_cell.length_b   1.000
_cell.length_c   1.000
_cell.angle_alpha   90.00
_cell.angle_beta   90.00
_cell.angle_gamma   90.00
#
_symmetry.space_group_name_H-M   'P 1'
#
loop_
_entity.id
_entity.type
_entity.pdbx_description
1 polymer ?
#
loop_
_entity_poly.entity_id
_entity_poly.type
_entity_poly.pdbx_seq_one_letter_code
_entity_poly.pdbx_strand_id
1 'polypeptide(L)'
;MDEWIEIELTKDEIDEAERMANETFNRWKSFGGHYKNTMNAHRKGKIGEVAVERWAIENDILQDSPFRDPKREREADIILKSNFRVDVKTWDEQFWNDLGRCIATSQVGFLERKADAIIWTMLRRDNGKVVVTLRGWSTIEDIRNAPIKETGRPGMRLVVNYQLAENDLRTISSLCESLLGDVL
;
A
#
# COMPACT_ATOMS: atom_id res chain seq x y z
N MET A 1 18.43 -9.79 10.66
CA MET A 1 17.73 -9.52 9.40
C MET A 1 16.28 -9.42 9.80
N ASP A 2 15.69 -8.24 9.70
CA ASP A 2 14.30 -8.07 10.11
C ASP A 2 13.40 -8.82 9.13
N GLU A 3 12.53 -9.65 9.69
CA GLU A 3 11.72 -10.61 8.95
C GLU A 3 10.55 -9.89 8.28
N TRP A 4 10.47 -9.94 6.96
CA TRP A 4 9.28 -9.49 6.24
C TRP A 4 8.14 -10.46 6.51
N ILE A 5 6.91 -9.94 6.51
CA ILE A 5 5.71 -10.76 6.71
C ILE A 5 5.15 -11.15 5.34
N GLU A 6 5.04 -12.45 5.07
CA GLU A 6 4.38 -12.97 3.86
C GLU A 6 2.96 -13.43 4.18
N ILE A 7 2.02 -13.02 3.34
CA ILE A 7 0.60 -13.35 3.44
C ILE A 7 0.17 -14.04 2.15
N GLU A 8 -0.12 -15.33 2.22
CA GLU A 8 -0.74 -16.07 1.11
C GLU A 8 -2.26 -15.85 1.16
N LEU A 9 -2.79 -15.22 0.12
CA LEU A 9 -4.23 -14.96 0.00
C LEU A 9 -4.97 -16.19 -0.53
N THR A 10 -6.13 -16.43 0.06
CA THR A 10 -7.09 -17.41 -0.41
C THR A 10 -7.76 -16.96 -1.70
N LYS A 11 -8.42 -17.90 -2.38
CA LYS A 11 -9.19 -17.59 -3.58
C LYS A 11 -10.29 -16.56 -3.31
N ASP A 12 -11.03 -16.71 -2.22
CA ASP A 12 -12.15 -15.83 -1.90
C ASP A 12 -11.69 -14.38 -1.65
N GLU A 13 -10.54 -14.20 -0.99
CA GLU A 13 -9.90 -12.89 -0.79
C GLU A 13 -9.47 -12.25 -2.12
N ILE A 14 -8.93 -13.05 -3.04
CA ILE A 14 -8.54 -12.58 -4.38
C ILE A 14 -9.77 -12.18 -5.20
N ASP A 15 -10.82 -13.00 -5.17
CA ASP A 15 -12.07 -12.76 -5.89
C ASP A 15 -12.78 -11.49 -5.34
N GLU A 16 -12.72 -11.28 -4.02
CA GLU A 16 -13.22 -10.05 -3.40
C GLU A 16 -12.42 -8.81 -3.82
N ALA A 17 -11.09 -8.88 -3.79
CA ALA A 17 -10.21 -7.80 -4.26
C ALA A 17 -10.49 -7.45 -5.73
N GLU A 18 -10.77 -8.46 -6.56
CA GLU A 18 -11.12 -8.28 -7.96
C GLU A 18 -12.48 -7.61 -8.16
N ARG A 19 -13.49 -7.97 -7.36
CA ARG A 19 -14.79 -7.29 -7.35
C ARG A 19 -14.64 -5.80 -7.00
N MET A 20 -13.92 -5.49 -5.92
CA MET A 20 -13.69 -4.10 -5.49
C MET A 20 -12.89 -3.29 -6.53
N ALA A 21 -11.91 -3.92 -7.17
CA ALA A 21 -11.13 -3.30 -8.22
C ALA A 21 -11.98 -2.99 -9.46
N ASN A 22 -12.92 -3.87 -9.82
CA ASN A 22 -13.84 -3.66 -10.94
C ASN A 22 -14.79 -2.48 -10.66
N GLU A 23 -15.32 -2.38 -9.44
CA GLU A 23 -16.15 -1.24 -9.03
C GLU A 23 -15.38 0.09 -9.10
N THR A 24 -14.14 0.09 -8.59
CA THR A 24 -13.26 1.26 -8.61
C THR A 24 -12.89 1.65 -10.04
N PHE A 25 -12.47 0.70 -10.87
CA PHE A 25 -12.12 0.94 -12.26
C PHE A 25 -13.32 1.48 -13.05
N ASN A 26 -14.51 0.92 -12.89
CA ASN A 26 -15.69 1.38 -13.62
C ASN A 26 -16.08 2.82 -13.28
N ARG A 27 -15.87 3.25 -12.02
CA ARG A 27 -16.06 4.64 -11.61
C ARG A 27 -15.01 5.57 -12.20
N TRP A 28 -13.76 5.15 -12.22
CA TRP A 28 -12.61 6.02 -12.51
C TRP A 28 -12.06 5.91 -13.93
N LYS A 29 -12.52 4.98 -14.77
CA LYS A 29 -11.98 4.72 -16.12
C LYS A 29 -11.91 5.96 -17.03
N SER A 30 -12.74 6.97 -16.78
CA SER A 30 -12.80 8.21 -17.56
C SER A 30 -11.86 9.32 -17.03
N PHE A 31 -11.20 9.11 -15.89
CA PHE A 31 -10.34 10.11 -15.24
C PHE A 31 -8.86 9.84 -15.52
N GLY A 32 -8.14 10.89 -15.94
CA GLY A 32 -6.70 10.84 -16.18
C GLY A 32 -5.89 10.88 -14.88
N GLY A 33 -4.82 10.08 -14.79
CA GLY A 33 -3.90 10.03 -13.66
C GLY A 33 -2.42 10.04 -14.10
N HIS A 34 -1.49 10.09 -13.13
CA HIS A 34 -0.04 10.10 -13.41
C HIS A 34 0.44 8.80 -14.07
N TYR A 35 -0.08 7.66 -13.59
CA TYR A 35 0.10 6.34 -14.20
C TYR A 35 -1.16 5.93 -14.96
N LYS A 36 -1.03 4.98 -15.90
CA LYS A 36 -2.17 4.46 -16.65
C LYS A 36 -3.19 3.85 -15.68
N ASN A 37 -4.41 4.39 -15.70
CA ASN A 37 -5.54 3.87 -14.95
C ASN A 37 -5.98 2.55 -15.60
N THR A 38 -5.45 1.43 -15.08
CA THR A 38 -5.72 0.08 -15.61
C THR A 38 -6.38 -0.77 -14.55
N MET A 39 -7.26 -1.67 -14.99
CA MET A 39 -7.88 -2.65 -14.09
C MET A 39 -6.84 -3.45 -13.29
N ASN A 40 -5.70 -3.80 -13.91
CA ASN A 40 -4.63 -4.51 -13.23
C ASN A 40 -3.99 -3.69 -12.08
N ALA A 41 -3.87 -2.37 -12.24
CA ALA A 41 -3.36 -1.50 -11.18
C ALA A 41 -4.33 -1.44 -9.98
N HIS A 42 -5.64 -1.29 -10.24
CA HIS A 42 -6.67 -1.33 -9.19
C HIS A 42 -6.70 -2.68 -8.47
N ARG A 43 -6.67 -3.78 -9.23
CA ARG A 43 -6.64 -5.14 -8.69
C ARG A 43 -5.44 -5.35 -7.77
N LYS A 44 -4.26 -4.91 -8.19
CA LYS A 44 -3.05 -4.97 -7.36
C LYS A 44 -3.18 -4.15 -6.08
N GLY A 45 -3.73 -2.94 -6.16
CA GLY A 45 -4.01 -2.11 -4.98
C GLY A 45 -4.90 -2.84 -3.98
N LYS A 46 -6.07 -3.30 -4.44
CA LYS A 46 -7.03 -4.05 -3.61
C LYS A 46 -6.46 -5.33 -3.00
N ILE A 47 -5.64 -6.07 -3.73
CA ILE A 47 -4.94 -7.25 -3.19
C ILE A 47 -4.04 -6.89 -2.00
N GLY A 48 -3.30 -5.79 -2.08
CA GLY A 48 -2.47 -5.35 -0.96
C GLY A 48 -3.28 -4.86 0.23
N GLU A 49 -4.35 -4.11 -0.01
CA GLU A 49 -5.27 -3.65 1.04
C GLU A 49 -5.87 -4.83 1.82
N VAL A 50 -6.37 -5.86 1.11
CA VAL A 50 -6.91 -7.09 1.73
C VAL A 50 -5.84 -7.82 2.56
N ALA A 51 -4.61 -7.92 2.05
CA ALA A 51 -3.53 -8.55 2.78
C ALA A 51 -3.16 -7.80 4.08
N VAL A 52 -3.07 -6.47 4.02
CA VAL A 52 -2.78 -5.64 5.21
C VAL A 52 -3.92 -5.72 6.22
N GLU A 53 -5.17 -5.72 5.76
CA GLU A 53 -6.33 -5.90 6.64
C GLU A 53 -6.28 -7.25 7.37
N ARG A 54 -6.03 -8.35 6.64
CA ARG A 54 -5.91 -9.67 7.26
C ARG A 54 -4.81 -9.70 8.33
N TRP A 55 -3.63 -9.17 8.02
CA TRP A 55 -2.56 -9.06 9.01
C TRP A 55 -2.99 -8.23 10.24
N ALA A 56 -3.68 -7.11 10.03
CA ALA A 56 -4.14 -6.26 11.11
C ALA A 56 -5.20 -6.96 12.00
N ILE A 57 -6.07 -7.80 11.41
CA ILE A 57 -7.02 -8.65 12.14
C ILE A 57 -6.29 -9.71 12.96
N GLU A 58 -5.36 -10.43 12.33
CA GLU A 58 -4.59 -11.51 12.97
C GLU A 58 -3.74 -11.01 14.15
N ASN A 59 -3.38 -9.72 14.15
CA ASN A 59 -2.62 -9.08 15.22
C ASN A 59 -3.48 -8.25 16.19
N ASP A 60 -4.81 -8.31 16.09
CA ASP A 60 -5.74 -7.52 16.92
C ASP A 60 -5.40 -6.01 16.92
N ILE A 61 -5.09 -5.42 15.76
CA ILE A 61 -4.81 -3.99 15.63
C ILE A 61 -5.71 -3.28 14.61
N LEU A 62 -6.58 -4.01 13.92
CA LEU A 62 -7.55 -3.41 12.99
C LEU A 62 -8.64 -2.66 13.77
N GLN A 63 -8.94 -1.43 13.36
CA GLN A 63 -10.08 -0.66 13.86
C GLN A 63 -11.17 -0.48 12.80
N ASP A 64 -10.80 -0.17 11.56
CA ASP A 64 -11.73 0.03 10.44
C ASP A 64 -11.02 -0.15 9.08
N SER A 65 -11.80 -0.48 8.05
CA SER A 65 -11.33 -0.73 6.68
C SER A 65 -12.08 0.13 5.66
N PRO A 66 -11.85 1.47 5.63
CA PRO A 66 -12.55 2.35 4.70
C PRO A 66 -12.41 1.95 3.23
N PHE A 67 -11.31 1.30 2.84
CA PHE A 67 -11.08 0.84 1.46
C PHE A 67 -12.18 -0.09 0.91
N ARG A 68 -12.96 -0.73 1.79
CA ARG A 68 -14.07 -1.62 1.44
C ARG A 68 -15.34 -0.87 1.05
N ASP A 69 -15.50 0.39 1.44
CA ASP A 69 -16.62 1.24 1.04
C ASP A 69 -16.17 2.26 -0.02
N PRO A 70 -16.63 2.13 -1.28
CA PRO A 70 -16.32 3.10 -2.32
C PRO A 70 -16.69 4.54 -1.99
N LYS A 71 -17.62 4.80 -1.07
CA LYS A 71 -17.99 6.18 -0.66
C LYS A 71 -16.93 6.84 0.23
N ARG A 72 -16.00 6.06 0.77
CA ARG A 72 -14.96 6.48 1.72
C ARG A 72 -13.57 6.55 1.09
N GLU A 73 -13.48 6.56 -0.24
CA GLU A 73 -12.21 6.60 -1.00
C GLU A 73 -11.29 7.80 -0.70
N ARG A 74 -11.81 8.84 -0.04
CA ARG A 74 -11.05 10.03 0.40
C ARG A 74 -10.42 9.86 1.77
N GLU A 75 -10.82 8.84 2.52
CA GLU A 75 -10.24 8.44 3.81
C GLU A 75 -9.06 7.51 3.59
N ALA A 76 -8.29 7.21 4.64
CA ALA A 76 -7.23 6.21 4.62
C ALA A 76 -7.72 4.85 4.13
N ASP A 77 -6.81 4.02 3.62
CA ASP A 77 -7.21 2.69 3.17
C ASP A 77 -7.62 1.85 4.39
N ILE A 78 -6.82 1.89 5.46
CA ILE A 78 -7.06 1.18 6.71
C ILE A 78 -6.86 2.13 7.90
N ILE A 79 -7.66 1.94 8.95
CA ILE A 79 -7.50 2.59 10.25
C ILE A 79 -7.18 1.51 11.28
N LEU A 80 -6.03 1.65 11.92
CA LEU A 80 -5.55 0.76 12.98
C LEU A 80 -5.95 1.32 14.36
N LYS A 81 -5.62 0.61 15.43
CA LYS A 81 -5.79 1.05 16.83
C LYS A 81 -5.28 2.48 17.04
N SER A 82 -5.86 3.15 18.04
CA SER A 82 -5.59 4.57 18.36
C SER A 82 -5.88 5.53 17.18
N ASN A 83 -6.79 5.14 16.28
CA ASN A 83 -7.12 5.86 15.04
C ASN A 83 -5.91 6.10 14.12
N PHE A 84 -4.90 5.23 14.14
CA PHE A 84 -3.72 5.41 13.28
C PHE A 84 -4.06 5.08 11.82
N ARG A 85 -3.98 6.07 10.93
CA ARG A 85 -4.47 5.98 9.55
C ARG A 85 -3.35 5.57 8.60
N VAL A 86 -3.56 4.52 7.82
CA VAL A 86 -2.55 4.02 6.88
C VAL A 86 -3.08 3.92 5.45
N ASP A 87 -2.22 4.29 4.51
CA ASP A 87 -2.40 4.06 3.08
C ASP A 87 -1.54 2.87 2.64
N VAL A 88 -2.06 2.05 1.73
CA VAL A 88 -1.36 0.83 1.28
C VAL A 88 -0.82 1.02 -0.13
N LYS A 89 0.46 0.71 -0.32
CA LYS A 89 1.13 0.83 -1.63
C LYS A 89 1.73 -0.50 -2.07
N THR A 90 1.10 -1.08 -3.09
CA THR A 90 1.45 -2.41 -3.62
C THR A 90 2.21 -2.34 -4.94
N TRP A 91 3.37 -2.98 -5.01
CA TRP A 91 4.18 -3.14 -6.21
C TRP A 91 4.30 -4.60 -6.62
N ASP A 92 4.36 -4.89 -7.92
CA ASP A 92 4.74 -6.25 -8.33
C ASP A 92 6.23 -6.44 -8.03
N GLU A 93 6.62 -7.64 -7.59
CA GLU A 93 8.01 -7.99 -7.21
C GLU A 93 9.04 -7.53 -8.24
N GLN A 94 8.75 -7.76 -9.53
CA GLN A 94 9.64 -7.36 -10.62
C GLN A 94 9.94 -5.86 -10.68
N PHE A 95 9.10 -4.99 -10.11
CA PHE A 95 9.27 -3.53 -10.11
C PHE A 95 9.74 -2.98 -8.77
N TRP A 96 9.78 -3.80 -7.72
CA TRP A 96 10.05 -3.35 -6.36
C TRP A 96 11.39 -2.61 -6.26
N ASN A 97 12.47 -3.19 -6.80
CA ASN A 97 13.80 -2.60 -6.66
C ASN A 97 13.90 -1.21 -7.26
N ASP A 98 13.30 -0.98 -8.43
CA ASP A 98 13.46 0.28 -9.18
C ASP A 98 12.39 1.32 -8.83
N LEU A 99 11.17 0.88 -8.51
CA LEU A 99 9.98 1.74 -8.39
C LEU A 99 9.25 1.58 -7.06
N GLY A 100 9.54 0.54 -6.28
CA GLY A 100 8.98 0.39 -4.94
C GLY A 100 9.36 1.56 -4.04
N ARG A 101 8.52 1.91 -3.08
CA ARG A 101 8.75 3.00 -2.11
C ARG A 101 8.87 4.40 -2.73
N CYS A 102 8.28 4.59 -3.91
CA CYS A 102 8.21 5.87 -4.57
C CYS A 102 6.83 6.51 -4.39
N ILE A 103 6.80 7.82 -4.15
CA ILE A 103 5.58 8.63 -4.14
C ILE A 103 5.80 9.83 -5.05
N ALA A 104 4.89 10.04 -6.00
CA ALA A 104 4.98 11.20 -6.89
C ALA A 104 4.90 12.48 -6.07
N THR A 105 5.76 13.46 -6.35
CA THR A 105 5.83 14.70 -5.56
C THR A 105 4.49 15.44 -5.50
N SER A 106 3.68 15.31 -6.55
CA SER A 106 2.31 15.84 -6.62
C SER A 106 1.29 15.14 -5.71
N GLN A 107 1.55 13.90 -5.28
CA GLN A 107 0.62 13.11 -4.46
C GLN A 107 0.82 13.32 -2.95
N VAL A 108 1.99 13.79 -2.52
CA VAL A 108 2.35 13.91 -1.09
C VAL A 108 1.34 14.76 -0.32
N GLY A 109 0.97 15.93 -0.84
CA GLY A 109 0.00 16.79 -0.15
C GLY A 109 -1.41 16.17 -0.03
N PHE A 110 -1.80 15.26 -0.91
CA PHE A 110 -3.05 14.51 -0.76
C PHE A 110 -2.91 13.41 0.30
N LEU A 111 -1.79 12.68 0.29
CA LEU A 111 -1.51 11.62 1.25
C LEU A 111 -1.48 12.14 2.69
N GLU A 112 -0.91 13.32 2.93
CA GLU A 112 -0.88 13.96 4.26
C GLU A 112 -2.25 14.17 4.89
N ARG A 113 -3.25 14.48 4.07
CA ARG A 113 -4.62 14.65 4.55
C ARG A 113 -5.28 13.31 4.84
N LYS A 114 -4.91 12.30 4.05
CA LYS A 114 -5.53 10.97 4.02
C LYS A 114 -5.00 10.07 5.15
N ALA A 115 -3.68 9.99 5.33
CA ALA A 115 -3.02 8.98 6.16
C ALA A 115 -1.85 9.56 6.97
N ASP A 116 -1.53 8.88 8.08
CA ASP A 116 -0.39 9.18 8.95
C ASP A 116 0.88 8.42 8.49
N ALA A 117 0.69 7.25 7.88
CA ALA A 117 1.75 6.42 7.35
C ALA A 117 1.36 5.65 6.08
N ILE A 118 2.37 5.05 5.45
CA ILE A 118 2.23 4.15 4.31
C ILE A 118 2.75 2.77 4.71
N ILE A 119 1.96 1.74 4.47
CA ILE A 119 2.42 0.34 4.50
C ILE A 119 2.80 -0.06 3.08
N TRP A 120 4.06 -0.47 2.91
CA TRP A 120 4.61 -0.86 1.64
C TRP A 120 4.49 -2.36 1.44
N THR A 121 3.86 -2.77 0.35
CA THR A 121 3.64 -4.17 0.04
C THR A 121 4.20 -4.55 -1.33
N MET A 122 4.61 -5.80 -1.45
CA MET A 122 5.11 -6.40 -2.67
C MET A 122 4.25 -7.61 -3.01
N LEU A 123 3.82 -7.69 -4.26
CA LEU A 123 2.97 -8.76 -4.77
C LEU A 123 3.79 -9.71 -5.65
N ARG A 124 3.77 -10.99 -5.29
CA ARG A 124 4.30 -12.11 -6.08
C ARG A 124 3.17 -13.06 -6.47
N ARG A 125 3.25 -13.61 -7.67
CA ARG A 125 2.36 -14.67 -8.14
C ARG A 125 3.22 -15.87 -8.51
N ASP A 126 3.05 -16.98 -7.80
CA ASP A 126 3.86 -18.19 -7.99
C ASP A 126 2.97 -19.43 -7.99
N ASN A 127 3.04 -20.24 -9.05
CA ASN A 127 2.28 -21.49 -9.20
C ASN A 127 0.78 -21.39 -8.85
N GLY A 128 0.13 -20.29 -9.25
CA GLY A 128 -1.28 -20.02 -8.97
C GLY A 128 -1.58 -19.43 -7.58
N LYS A 129 -0.57 -19.29 -6.72
CA LYS A 129 -0.66 -18.60 -5.44
C LYS A 129 -0.45 -17.11 -5.60
N VAL A 130 -1.13 -16.33 -4.77
CA VAL A 130 -0.98 -14.88 -4.67
C VAL A 130 -0.41 -14.59 -3.29
N VAL A 131 0.84 -14.14 -3.25
CA VAL A 131 1.55 -13.85 -2.00
C VAL A 131 1.84 -12.35 -1.94
N VAL A 132 1.44 -11.73 -0.84
CA VAL A 132 1.75 -10.33 -0.54
C VAL A 132 2.77 -10.30 0.59
N THR A 133 3.92 -9.70 0.33
CA THR A 133 4.94 -9.43 1.34
C THR A 133 4.75 -8.00 1.86
N LEU A 134 4.56 -7.83 3.17
CA LEU A 134 4.62 -6.53 3.82
C LEU A 134 6.10 -6.20 4.07
N ARG A 135 6.63 -5.25 3.31
CA ARG A 135 8.06 -4.93 3.24
C ARG A 135 8.51 -3.92 4.30
N GLY A 136 7.57 -3.28 4.98
CA GLY A 136 7.82 -2.26 5.98
C GLY A 136 6.84 -1.10 5.87
N TRP A 137 7.05 -0.09 6.70
CA TRP A 137 6.21 1.10 6.74
C TRP A 137 7.05 2.36 6.90
N SER A 138 6.47 3.51 6.56
CA SER A 138 7.07 4.83 6.70
C SER A 138 6.00 5.86 7.02
N THR A 139 6.33 6.90 7.80
CA THR A 139 5.44 8.05 8.00
C THR A 139 5.42 8.91 6.73
N ILE A 140 4.46 9.81 6.65
CA ILE A 140 4.46 10.81 5.56
C ILE A 140 5.66 11.78 5.68
N GLU A 141 6.16 12.02 6.89
CA GLU A 141 7.37 12.81 7.12
C GLU A 141 8.62 12.13 6.53
N ASP A 142 8.77 10.81 6.69
CA ASP A 142 9.86 10.05 6.06
C ASP A 142 9.86 10.26 4.54
N ILE A 143 8.68 10.25 3.92
CA ILE A 143 8.51 10.48 2.46
C ILE A 143 8.97 11.88 2.07
N ARG A 144 8.60 12.92 2.82
CA ARG A 144 9.02 14.30 2.53
C ARG A 144 10.53 14.49 2.58
N ASN A 145 11.18 13.77 3.47
CA ASN A 145 12.63 13.85 3.67
C ASN A 145 13.41 12.94 2.71
N ALA A 146 12.72 12.06 1.98
CA ALA A 146 13.36 11.18 1.01
C ALA A 146 13.95 11.96 -0.18
N PRO A 147 15.04 11.48 -0.79
CA PRO A 147 15.58 12.08 -2.01
C PRO A 147 14.56 12.13 -3.14
N ILE A 148 14.48 13.27 -3.83
CA ILE A 148 13.70 13.40 -5.06
C ILE A 148 14.50 12.81 -6.22
N LYS A 149 13.87 11.89 -6.97
CA LYS A 149 14.45 11.24 -8.14
C LYS A 149 13.43 11.19 -9.27
N GLU A 150 13.92 11.27 -10.49
CA GLU A 150 13.12 10.86 -11.65
C GLU A 150 13.18 9.34 -11.77
N THR A 151 12.04 8.68 -11.72
CA THR A 151 11.96 7.21 -11.76
C THR A 151 11.10 6.74 -12.93
N GLY A 152 11.48 5.58 -13.48
CA GLY A 152 10.84 4.93 -14.61
C GLY A 152 11.81 3.96 -15.28
N ARG A 153 11.28 2.92 -15.93
CA ARG A 153 12.06 1.99 -16.77
C ARG A 153 12.05 2.43 -18.23
N PRO A 154 12.96 1.92 -19.09
CA PRO A 154 12.86 2.11 -20.53
C PRO A 154 11.45 1.80 -21.06
N GLY A 155 10.87 2.74 -21.81
CA GLY A 155 9.49 2.64 -22.32
C GLY A 155 8.39 3.06 -21.34
N MET A 156 8.73 3.47 -20.11
CA MET A 156 7.78 4.07 -19.17
C MET A 156 7.88 5.60 -19.19
N ARG A 157 6.78 6.25 -18.81
CA ARG A 157 6.80 7.68 -18.48
C ARG A 157 7.67 7.89 -17.24
N LEU A 158 8.59 8.83 -17.33
CA LEU A 158 9.38 9.31 -16.21
C LEU A 158 8.52 10.15 -15.27
N VAL A 159 8.62 9.89 -13.97
CA VAL A 159 7.86 10.57 -12.92
C VAL A 159 8.82 11.06 -11.85
N VAL A 160 8.65 12.31 -11.42
CA VAL A 160 9.42 12.89 -10.31
C VAL A 160 8.81 12.41 -8.99
N ASN A 161 9.56 11.61 -8.25
CA ASN A 161 9.13 10.94 -7.03
C ASN A 161 10.03 11.28 -5.85
N TYR A 162 9.46 11.35 -4.65
CA TYR A 162 10.17 11.05 -3.42
C TYR A 162 10.44 9.54 -3.39
N GLN A 163 11.69 9.14 -3.18
CA GLN A 163 12.11 7.74 -3.27
C GLN A 163 12.89 7.35 -2.02
N LEU A 164 12.24 6.61 -1.12
CA LEU A 164 12.90 6.04 0.06
C LEU A 164 13.91 4.96 -0.35
N ALA A 165 15.01 4.85 0.40
CA ALA A 165 15.85 3.67 0.34
C ALA A 165 15.19 2.53 1.12
N GLU A 166 15.56 1.28 0.82
CA GLU A 166 14.93 0.13 1.45
C GLU A 166 15.22 0.04 2.96
N ASN A 167 16.43 0.43 3.35
CA ASN A 167 16.87 0.50 4.74
C ASN A 167 16.23 1.65 5.53
N ASP A 168 15.50 2.55 4.87
CA ASP A 168 14.74 3.62 5.53
C ASP A 168 13.35 3.13 5.98
N LEU A 169 12.92 1.93 5.55
CA LEU A 169 11.65 1.36 5.97
C LEU A 169 11.75 0.83 7.41
N ARG A 170 10.76 1.22 8.23
CA ARG A 170 10.57 0.61 9.55
C ARG A 170 9.95 -0.78 9.40
N THR A 171 10.26 -1.67 10.33
CA THR A 171 9.75 -3.05 10.31
C THR A 171 8.25 -3.06 10.60
N ILE A 172 7.53 -4.02 10.03
CA ILE A 172 6.10 -4.17 10.30
C ILE A 172 5.84 -4.49 11.78
N SER A 173 6.71 -5.28 12.42
CA SER A 173 6.63 -5.56 13.85
C SER A 173 6.70 -4.29 14.70
N SER A 174 7.57 -3.33 14.35
CA SER A 174 7.66 -2.06 15.09
C SER A 174 6.38 -1.22 15.01
N LEU A 175 5.60 -1.35 13.93
CA LEU A 175 4.28 -0.71 13.85
C LEU A 175 3.31 -1.36 14.85
N CYS A 176 3.25 -2.69 14.86
CA CYS A 176 2.40 -3.44 15.77
C CYS A 176 2.74 -3.13 17.24
N GLU A 177 4.03 -3.15 17.58
CA GLU A 177 4.53 -2.78 18.92
C GLU A 177 4.14 -1.36 19.31
N SER A 178 4.27 -0.39 18.40
CA SER A 178 3.91 1.01 18.69
C SER A 178 2.42 1.21 18.96
N LEU A 179 1.55 0.37 18.37
CA LEU A 179 0.09 0.47 18.53
C LEU A 179 -0.44 -0.34 19.71
N LEU A 180 0.32 -1.32 20.19
CA LEU A 180 -0.01 -2.13 21.36
C LEU A 180 0.67 -1.61 22.64
N GLY A 181 1.75 -0.84 22.50
CA GLY A 181 2.57 -0.30 23.59
C GLY A 181 1.90 0.75 24.46
N ASP A 182 0.69 1.20 24.12
CA ASP A 182 -0.14 2.08 24.96
C ASP A 182 -0.91 1.32 26.06
N VAL A 183 -0.62 0.03 26.28
CA VAL A 183 -1.21 -0.80 27.35
C VAL A 183 -0.14 -1.28 28.33
N LEU A 184 0.44 -0.36 29.11
CA LEU A 184 1.07 -0.65 30.40
C LEU A 184 0.75 0.44 31.42
#